data_AF-A0A969ZBJ3-F1
#
_entry.id   AF-A0A969ZBJ3-F1
#
_cell.length_a   1.000
_cell.length_b   1.000
_cell.length_c   1.000
_cell.angle_alpha   90.00
_cell.angle_beta   90.00
_cell.angle_gamma   90.00
#
_symmetry.space_group_name_H-M   'P 1'
#
loop_
_entity.id
_entity.type
_entity.pdbx_description
1 polymer ?
#
loop_
_entity_poly.entity_id
_entity_poly.type
_entity_poly.pdbx_seq_one_letter_code
_entity_poly.pdbx_strand_id
1 'polypeptide(L)'
;MKKIIAILLVVAVIFALSACGKLKKMESVISEIADEIEFGDDMNFDDSDEDGGKPSEPKAKGMYTISNEVLVDNEYLTVTVVEAYENDDDDFILNILIENKCDNHVQLTNSGLLSYNGYMVTSWWDKNVAPGEKVNSEMLAYSGELELIDAGVAEELIFELKAYNSDDFEEEYYIDDYFAVYPTGLDADSVTYPDRVSPPGGKVIVDNEDLKFTIESANEDDYWGYMLHLYVENRTEATIYLAWSDLSVNGFGVVPNWNDTVLSGKRKLSFTYISPGYLDANGITNVEEVEFQLVVRDLNDYYDKIYLDETFTFNP
;
A
#
# COMPACT_ATOMS: atom_id res chain seq x y z
N MET A 1 -60.99 1.38 35.82
CA MET A 1 -60.40 2.47 36.61
C MET A 1 -58.92 2.18 36.84
N LYS A 2 -58.08 3.16 36.49
CA LYS A 2 -56.69 3.41 36.90
C LYS A 2 -55.56 2.46 36.43
N LYS A 3 -54.73 3.06 35.58
CA LYS A 3 -53.33 2.79 35.23
C LYS A 3 -52.44 2.65 36.48
N ILE A 4 -51.28 1.98 36.35
CA ILE A 4 -49.93 2.54 36.54
C ILE A 4 -48.86 1.51 36.12
N ILE A 5 -47.90 2.02 35.36
CA ILE A 5 -46.64 1.42 34.91
C ILE A 5 -45.60 1.58 36.03
N ALA A 6 -44.72 0.59 36.24
CA ALA A 6 -43.36 0.84 36.71
C ALA A 6 -42.42 -0.33 36.35
N ILE A 7 -41.30 0.05 35.73
CA ILE A 7 -40.15 -0.72 35.27
C ILE A 7 -39.19 -0.97 36.45
N LEU A 8 -38.52 -2.13 36.50
CA LEU A 8 -37.13 -2.22 36.99
C LEU A 8 -36.43 -3.52 36.53
N LEU A 9 -35.34 -3.31 35.79
CA LEU A 9 -34.25 -4.23 35.49
C LEU A 9 -33.60 -4.78 36.78
N VAL A 10 -33.06 -6.01 36.74
CA VAL A 10 -31.62 -6.30 36.95
C VAL A 10 -31.33 -7.79 36.66
N VAL A 11 -30.22 -7.95 35.95
CA VAL A 11 -29.50 -9.14 35.48
C VAL A 11 -29.06 -10.07 36.60
N ALA A 12 -29.17 -11.39 36.41
CA ALA A 12 -28.18 -12.38 36.88
C ALA A 12 -28.55 -13.80 36.41
N VAL A 13 -27.99 -14.26 35.28
CA VAL A 13 -27.60 -15.68 35.14
C VAL A 13 -26.27 -15.72 34.40
N ILE A 14 -25.23 -15.96 35.19
CA ILE A 14 -23.91 -16.45 34.80
C ILE A 14 -24.09 -17.85 34.22
N PHE A 15 -23.54 -18.12 33.02
CA PHE A 15 -22.78 -19.32 32.63
C PHE A 15 -22.59 -19.35 31.10
N ALA A 16 -21.41 -18.95 30.64
CA ALA A 16 -20.82 -19.37 29.37
C ALA A 16 -19.31 -19.48 29.62
N LEU A 17 -18.83 -20.62 30.10
CA LEU A 17 -18.21 -21.65 29.27
C LEU A 17 -17.27 -21.08 28.22
N SER A 18 -16.01 -21.04 28.64
CA SER A 18 -14.79 -21.01 27.85
C SER A 18 -14.90 -21.91 26.62
N ALA A 19 -14.91 -21.30 25.44
CA ALA A 19 -14.57 -21.96 24.20
C ALA A 19 -13.31 -21.27 23.64
N CYS A 20 -12.15 -21.75 24.08
CA CYS A 20 -10.91 -21.59 23.35
C CYS A 20 -11.08 -22.27 21.98
N GLY A 21 -11.46 -21.50 20.96
CA GLY A 21 -11.17 -21.85 19.58
C GLY A 21 -9.70 -21.50 19.33
N LYS A 22 -8.86 -22.51 19.12
CA LYS A 22 -7.50 -22.35 18.62
C LYS A 22 -7.55 -21.67 17.25
N LEU A 23 -7.22 -20.39 17.17
CA LEU A 23 -6.72 -19.79 15.93
C LEU A 23 -5.28 -20.25 15.74
N LYS A 24 -4.99 -20.74 14.54
CA LYS A 24 -3.69 -21.26 14.14
C LYS A 24 -2.76 -20.04 13.99
N LYS A 25 -1.69 -20.00 14.79
CA LYS A 25 -0.61 -19.02 14.70
C LYS A 25 -0.03 -19.06 13.28
N MET A 26 0.04 -17.92 12.61
CA MET A 26 0.70 -17.75 11.32
C MET A 26 2.12 -17.23 11.63
N GLU A 27 3.14 -17.98 11.23
CA GLU A 27 4.52 -17.48 11.24
C GLU A 27 4.69 -16.52 10.06
N SER A 28 5.38 -15.41 10.31
CA SER A 28 5.71 -14.39 9.31
C SER A 28 6.63 -14.99 8.24
N VAL A 29 6.12 -15.15 7.02
CA VAL A 29 6.88 -15.58 5.83
C VAL A 29 7.70 -14.39 5.25
N ILE A 30 7.58 -13.20 5.84
CA ILE A 30 8.20 -11.97 5.32
C ILE A 30 9.73 -12.03 5.39
N SER A 31 10.33 -12.74 6.36
CA SER A 31 11.80 -12.79 6.48
C SER A 31 12.47 -13.72 5.47
N GLU A 32 11.80 -14.79 5.00
CA GLU A 32 12.41 -15.75 4.06
C GLU A 32 12.35 -15.26 2.60
N ILE A 33 11.36 -14.43 2.24
CA ILE A 33 11.26 -13.85 0.89
C ILE A 33 12.30 -12.71 0.70
N ALA A 34 12.61 -11.97 1.77
CA ALA A 34 13.58 -10.86 1.71
C ALA A 34 15.02 -11.32 1.38
N ASP A 35 15.39 -12.55 1.74
CA ASP A 35 16.76 -13.08 1.51
C ASP A 35 17.00 -13.58 0.07
N GLU A 36 15.95 -13.77 -0.74
CA GLU A 36 16.07 -14.19 -2.16
C GLU A 36 15.89 -13.05 -3.17
N ILE A 37 15.64 -11.82 -2.72
CA ILE A 37 15.44 -10.66 -3.59
C ILE A 37 16.71 -9.78 -3.55
N GLU A 38 17.52 -9.86 -4.60
CA GLU A 38 18.48 -8.78 -4.90
C GLU A 38 17.67 -7.55 -5.35
N PHE A 39 17.39 -6.65 -4.40
CA PHE A 39 16.95 -5.30 -4.73
C PHE A 39 18.08 -4.59 -5.47
N GLY A 40 17.86 -4.21 -6.73
CA GLY A 40 18.79 -3.36 -7.46
C GLY A 40 18.94 -2.03 -6.71
N ASP A 41 20.18 -1.72 -6.30
CA ASP A 41 20.64 -0.57 -5.50
C ASP A 41 20.35 0.84 -6.06
N ASP A 42 19.40 1.03 -6.98
CA ASP A 42 19.25 2.27 -7.76
C ASP A 42 17.92 3.02 -7.55
N MET A 43 17.34 2.95 -6.35
CA MET A 43 16.44 4.00 -5.86
C MET A 43 16.93 4.54 -4.50
N ASN A 44 18.10 5.18 -4.52
CA ASN A 44 18.55 6.04 -3.43
C ASN A 44 17.63 7.28 -3.35
N PHE A 45 16.63 7.22 -2.48
CA PHE A 45 16.12 8.41 -1.83
C PHE A 45 17.04 8.67 -0.63
N ASP A 46 17.99 9.58 -0.83
CA ASP A 46 18.89 10.07 0.20
C ASP A 46 18.07 10.94 1.17
N ASP A 47 17.49 10.32 2.20
CA ASP A 47 16.80 11.03 3.28
C ASP A 47 17.82 11.36 4.36
N SER A 48 18.49 12.48 4.19
CA SER A 48 19.29 13.08 5.25
C SER A 48 18.36 13.70 6.28
N ASP A 49 18.04 12.92 7.31
CA ASP A 49 17.40 13.37 8.55
C ASP A 49 18.31 14.34 9.32
N GLU A 50 18.24 15.63 8.98
CA GLU A 50 18.60 16.75 9.86
C GLU A 50 17.80 18.00 9.45
N ASP A 51 16.57 18.17 9.95
CA ASP A 51 16.19 19.44 10.58
C ASP A 51 14.88 19.29 11.37
N GLY A 52 14.86 19.85 12.58
CA GLY A 52 13.64 20.15 13.34
C GLY A 52 12.90 21.34 12.72
N GLY A 53 12.59 21.23 11.42
CA GLY A 53 11.85 22.23 10.67
C GLY A 53 10.44 22.38 11.23
N LYS A 54 10.03 23.63 11.44
CA LYS A 54 8.63 23.93 11.78
C LYS A 54 7.72 23.38 10.67
N PRO A 55 6.56 22.81 11.01
CA PRO A 55 5.53 22.48 10.03
C PRO A 55 5.27 23.69 9.13
N SER A 56 5.31 23.49 7.81
CA SER A 56 4.85 24.50 6.86
C SER A 56 3.38 24.80 7.15
N GLU A 57 2.99 26.08 7.09
CA GLU A 57 1.61 26.46 7.40
C GLU A 57 0.66 25.82 6.38
N PRO A 58 -0.29 24.96 6.80
CA PRO A 58 -1.14 24.23 5.87
C PRO A 58 -2.06 25.20 5.11
N LYS A 59 -2.23 24.97 3.81
CA LYS A 59 -3.40 25.51 3.10
C LYS A 59 -4.60 24.70 3.58
N ALA A 60 -5.37 25.25 4.52
CA ALA A 60 -6.70 24.73 4.79
C ALA A 60 -7.61 24.98 3.58
N LYS A 61 -7.54 24.12 2.55
CA LYS A 61 -8.63 23.94 1.60
C LYS A 61 -9.71 23.20 2.39
N GLY A 62 -10.84 23.86 2.66
CA GLY A 62 -11.91 23.38 3.54
C GLY A 62 -12.70 22.16 3.05
N MET A 63 -12.04 21.20 2.41
CA MET A 63 -12.60 19.93 1.92
C MET A 63 -12.38 18.78 2.89
N TYR A 64 -11.30 18.80 3.68
CA TYR A 64 -11.07 17.79 4.72
C TYR A 64 -11.69 18.24 6.05
N THR A 65 -12.41 17.33 6.69
CA THR A 65 -13.13 17.57 7.95
C THR A 65 -12.69 16.63 9.07
N ILE A 66 -11.86 15.62 8.76
CA ILE A 66 -11.26 14.74 9.75
C ILE A 66 -10.53 15.54 10.82
N SER A 67 -10.78 15.19 12.08
CA SER A 67 -10.11 15.84 13.20
C SER A 67 -10.07 14.94 14.42
N ASN A 68 -8.87 14.71 14.93
CA ASN A 68 -8.60 13.94 16.15
C ASN A 68 -9.28 12.56 16.18
N GLU A 69 -9.17 11.81 15.08
CA GLU A 69 -9.65 10.44 14.99
C GLU A 69 -8.61 9.49 15.57
N VAL A 70 -8.97 8.76 16.62
CA VAL A 70 -8.07 7.82 17.30
C VAL A 70 -8.11 6.48 16.55
N LEU A 71 -6.99 6.08 15.96
CA LEU A 71 -6.84 4.79 15.27
C LEU A 71 -6.51 3.66 16.25
N VAL A 72 -5.59 3.94 17.18
CA VAL A 72 -5.13 2.99 18.18
C VAL A 72 -5.08 3.65 19.54
N ASP A 73 -5.59 2.95 20.55
CA ASP A 73 -5.41 3.30 21.96
C ASP A 73 -5.30 2.00 22.78
N ASN A 74 -4.06 1.52 22.94
CA ASN A 74 -3.77 0.29 23.69
C ASN A 74 -2.77 0.57 24.83
N GLU A 75 -2.20 -0.47 25.45
CA GLU A 75 -1.25 -0.29 26.55
C GLU A 75 0.12 0.26 26.11
N TYR A 76 0.47 0.11 24.83
CA TYR A 76 1.76 0.49 24.25
C TYR A 76 1.74 1.88 23.61
N LEU A 77 0.66 2.23 22.91
CA LEU A 77 0.60 3.41 22.04
C LEU A 77 -0.78 4.08 22.09
N THR A 78 -0.79 5.37 21.76
CA THR A 78 -1.96 6.05 21.18
C THR A 78 -1.56 6.61 19.82
N VAL A 79 -2.33 6.32 18.77
CA VAL A 79 -2.12 6.87 17.41
C VAL A 79 -3.40 7.57 16.97
N THR A 80 -3.28 8.85 16.63
CA THR A 80 -4.42 9.72 16.32
C THR A 80 -4.17 10.47 15.02
N VAL A 81 -5.09 10.41 14.07
CA VAL A 81 -5.12 11.33 12.92
C VAL A 81 -5.65 12.68 13.41
N VAL A 82 -4.79 13.68 13.41
CA VAL A 82 -5.10 15.02 13.94
C VAL A 82 -5.87 15.83 12.90
N GLU A 83 -5.41 15.81 11.65
CA GLU A 83 -5.98 16.55 10.52
C GLU A 83 -5.44 15.98 9.19
N ALA A 84 -6.05 16.42 8.09
CA ALA A 84 -5.54 16.22 6.74
C ALA A 84 -5.56 17.54 5.96
N TYR A 85 -4.57 17.76 5.10
CA TYR A 85 -4.45 18.98 4.30
C TYR A 85 -3.63 18.72 3.02
N GLU A 86 -3.60 19.73 2.15
CA GLU A 86 -2.66 19.77 1.02
C GLU A 86 -1.55 20.78 1.32
N ASN A 87 -0.30 20.40 1.04
CA ASN A 87 0.86 21.28 1.23
C ASN A 87 0.96 22.33 0.09
N ASP A 88 2.10 23.02 -0.01
CA ASP A 88 2.28 24.03 -1.06
C ASP A 88 2.47 23.46 -2.46
N ASP A 89 2.88 22.20 -2.57
CA ASP A 89 3.09 21.42 -3.80
C ASP A 89 1.84 20.59 -4.17
N ASP A 90 0.72 20.87 -3.52
CA ASP A 90 -0.56 20.16 -3.63
C ASP A 90 -0.48 18.66 -3.28
N ASP A 91 0.61 18.22 -2.61
CA ASP A 91 0.66 16.86 -2.06
C ASP A 91 -0.35 16.71 -0.93
N PHE A 92 -0.96 15.54 -0.87
CA PHE A 92 -1.86 15.20 0.23
C PHE A 92 -1.05 14.81 1.48
N ILE A 93 -1.42 15.36 2.63
CA ILE A 93 -0.80 15.09 3.93
C ILE A 93 -1.85 14.61 4.93
N LEU A 94 -1.54 13.50 5.61
CA LEU A 94 -2.23 13.01 6.79
C LEU A 94 -1.36 13.25 8.03
N ASN A 95 -1.76 14.17 8.91
CA ASN A 95 -1.01 14.50 10.12
C ASN A 95 -1.42 13.58 11.27
N ILE A 96 -0.46 12.86 11.83
CA ILE A 96 -0.63 11.80 12.82
C ILE A 96 0.11 12.17 14.10
N LEU A 97 -0.60 12.19 15.23
CA LEU A 97 -0.04 12.25 16.57
C LEU A 97 0.20 10.85 17.10
N ILE A 98 1.44 10.57 17.48
CA ILE A 98 1.86 9.32 18.10
C ILE A 98 2.24 9.60 19.55
N GLU A 99 1.69 8.82 20.48
CA GLU A 99 2.05 8.84 21.89
C GLU A 99 2.63 7.47 22.27
N ASN A 100 3.93 7.41 22.55
CA ASN A 100 4.60 6.21 23.04
C ASN A 100 4.36 6.07 24.55
N LYS A 101 3.68 5.00 24.99
CA LYS A 101 3.42 4.68 26.41
C LYS A 101 4.42 3.66 26.97
N CYS A 102 5.32 3.14 26.14
CA CYS A 102 6.34 2.18 26.52
C CYS A 102 7.54 2.85 27.18
N ASP A 103 8.38 2.02 27.80
CA ASP A 103 9.68 2.41 28.38
C ASP A 103 10.86 2.21 27.40
N ASN A 104 10.59 1.81 26.15
CA ASN A 104 11.54 1.59 25.04
C ASN A 104 11.18 2.44 23.81
N HIS A 105 12.11 2.53 22.85
CA HIS A 105 11.81 3.15 21.55
C HIS A 105 10.80 2.32 20.78
N VAL A 106 9.90 3.00 20.09
CA VAL A 106 8.93 2.37 19.20
C VAL A 106 9.14 2.89 17.80
N GLN A 107 9.35 1.98 16.84
CA GLN A 107 9.32 2.30 15.43
C GLN A 107 7.91 2.07 14.89
N LEU A 108 7.37 3.02 14.14
CA LEU A 108 6.15 2.90 13.38
C LEU A 108 6.47 2.98 11.88
N THR A 109 5.70 2.27 11.04
CA THR A 109 5.80 2.36 9.58
C THR A 109 4.51 1.92 8.90
N ASN A 110 4.29 2.37 7.65
CA ASN A 110 3.24 1.86 6.78
C ASN A 110 3.72 0.80 5.77
N SER A 111 5.00 0.41 5.82
CA SER A 111 5.62 -0.58 4.93
C SER A 111 5.44 -0.31 3.42
N GLY A 112 5.23 0.95 3.01
CA GLY A 112 4.95 1.27 1.61
C GLY A 112 3.52 0.99 1.15
N LEU A 113 2.61 0.59 2.06
CA LEU A 113 1.25 0.17 1.74
C LEU A 113 0.24 1.26 2.08
N LEU A 114 0.00 2.16 1.12
CA LEU A 114 -1.06 3.15 1.16
C LEU A 114 -1.95 3.01 -0.07
N SER A 115 -3.26 2.94 0.14
CA SER A 115 -4.28 3.13 -0.87
C SER A 115 -4.95 4.49 -0.70
N TYR A 116 -5.00 5.27 -1.78
CA TYR A 116 -5.74 6.50 -1.93
C TYR A 116 -6.89 6.28 -2.92
N ASN A 117 -8.13 6.42 -2.45
CA ASN A 117 -9.34 6.23 -3.27
C ASN A 117 -9.33 4.93 -4.10
N GLY A 118 -8.92 3.83 -3.47
CA GLY A 118 -8.89 2.52 -4.10
C GLY A 118 -7.70 2.27 -5.04
N TYR A 119 -6.76 3.21 -5.16
CA TYR A 119 -5.48 3.03 -5.84
C TYR A 119 -4.36 2.93 -4.82
N MET A 120 -3.51 1.92 -4.93
CA MET A 120 -2.23 1.88 -4.24
C MET A 120 -1.35 3.00 -4.81
N VAL A 121 -0.80 3.81 -3.91
CA VAL A 121 0.12 4.90 -4.24
C VAL A 121 1.41 4.74 -3.45
N THR A 122 2.48 5.33 -3.95
CA THR A 122 3.78 5.32 -3.29
C THR A 122 3.72 6.17 -2.03
N SER A 123 3.97 5.54 -0.88
CA SER A 123 4.06 6.24 0.39
C SER A 123 4.96 5.46 1.33
N TRP A 124 6.20 5.93 1.49
CA TRP A 124 7.08 5.43 2.53
C TRP A 124 6.99 6.37 3.72
N TRP A 125 6.47 5.85 4.82
CA TRP A 125 6.35 6.58 6.07
C TRP A 125 6.87 5.72 7.22
N ASP A 126 7.73 6.31 8.04
CA ASP A 126 8.22 5.69 9.25
C ASP A 126 8.50 6.75 10.33
N LYS A 127 8.42 6.33 11.59
CA LYS A 127 8.77 7.20 12.72
C LYS A 127 9.26 6.42 13.92
N ASN A 128 10.43 6.81 14.44
CA ASN A 128 10.91 6.39 15.74
C ASN A 128 10.46 7.37 16.84
N VAL A 129 9.91 6.84 17.94
CA VAL A 129 9.40 7.64 19.06
C VAL A 129 10.03 7.17 20.37
N ALA A 130 10.67 8.08 21.09
CA ALA A 130 11.35 7.76 22.34
C ALA A 130 10.35 7.42 23.47
N PRO A 131 10.81 6.72 24.53
CA PRO A 131 9.97 6.30 25.64
C PRO A 131 9.17 7.46 26.26
N GLY A 132 7.85 7.29 26.41
CA GLY A 132 6.98 8.28 27.03
C GLY A 132 6.75 9.57 26.22
N GLU A 133 7.34 9.70 25.03
CA GLU A 133 7.24 10.92 24.22
C GLU A 133 6.00 10.94 23.31
N LYS A 134 5.69 12.15 22.83
CA LYS A 134 4.66 12.41 21.83
C LYS A 134 5.26 13.15 20.65
N VAL A 135 4.89 12.75 19.44
CA VAL A 135 5.38 13.38 18.20
C VAL A 135 4.26 13.50 17.18
N ASN A 136 4.23 14.61 16.45
CA ASN A 136 3.44 14.72 15.21
C ASN A 136 4.29 14.28 14.04
N SER A 137 3.69 13.54 13.10
CA SER A 137 4.36 13.04 11.91
C SER A 137 3.39 13.09 10.72
N GLU A 138 3.91 13.33 9.54
CA GLU A 138 3.15 13.55 8.32
C GLU A 138 3.34 12.36 7.38
N MET A 139 2.26 11.63 7.08
CA MET A 139 2.22 10.63 6.01
C MET A 139 1.75 11.31 4.73
N LEU A 140 2.45 11.10 3.62
CA LEU A 140 2.26 11.86 2.39
C LEU A 140 1.81 10.97 1.21
N ALA A 141 1.05 11.55 0.28
CA ALA A 141 0.84 11.01 -1.06
C ALA A 141 1.13 12.12 -2.10
N TYR A 142 2.04 11.82 -3.02
CA TYR A 142 2.58 12.80 -3.97
C TYR A 142 1.55 13.23 -5.02
N SER A 143 1.40 14.54 -5.22
CA SER A 143 0.44 15.12 -6.18
C SER A 143 0.64 14.60 -7.60
N GLY A 144 1.89 14.42 -8.04
CA GLY A 144 2.21 13.88 -9.37
C GLY A 144 1.65 12.48 -9.63
N GLU A 145 1.65 11.60 -8.62
CA GLU A 145 1.04 10.27 -8.75
C GLU A 145 -0.50 10.34 -8.70
N LEU A 146 -1.04 11.21 -7.84
CA LEU A 146 -2.48 11.46 -7.73
C LEU A 146 -3.07 12.01 -9.04
N GLU A 147 -2.32 12.86 -9.75
CA GLU A 147 -2.70 13.35 -11.09
C GLU A 147 -2.75 12.23 -12.13
N LEU A 148 -1.79 11.28 -12.12
CA LEU A 148 -1.73 10.17 -13.07
C LEU A 148 -2.92 9.21 -12.97
N ILE A 149 -3.45 9.04 -11.76
CA ILE A 149 -4.62 8.18 -11.49
C ILE A 149 -5.95 8.94 -11.51
N ASP A 150 -5.94 10.25 -11.75
CA ASP A 150 -7.11 11.15 -11.61
C ASP A 150 -7.81 10.96 -10.25
N ALA A 151 -7.00 10.99 -9.18
CA ALA A 151 -7.42 10.53 -7.85
C ALA A 151 -8.55 11.36 -7.23
N GLY A 152 -8.62 12.65 -7.59
CA GLY A 152 -9.49 13.63 -6.94
C GLY A 152 -9.14 13.85 -5.47
N VAL A 153 -10.13 14.31 -4.69
CA VAL A 153 -10.00 14.59 -3.26
C VAL A 153 -9.92 13.28 -2.46
N ALA A 154 -9.09 13.23 -1.42
CA ALA A 154 -8.92 12.06 -0.55
C ALA A 154 -10.22 11.73 0.21
N GLU A 155 -11.04 10.85 -0.32
CA GLU A 155 -12.29 10.41 0.30
C GLU A 155 -12.07 9.21 1.21
N GLU A 156 -11.23 8.26 0.80
CA GLU A 156 -10.78 7.13 1.60
C GLU A 156 -9.26 6.95 1.46
N LEU A 157 -8.62 6.74 2.60
CA LEU A 157 -7.28 6.15 2.66
C LEU A 157 -7.35 4.83 3.40
N ILE A 158 -6.66 3.82 2.88
CA ILE A 158 -6.40 2.57 3.61
C ILE A 158 -4.90 2.36 3.66
N PHE A 159 -4.32 2.19 4.83
CA PHE A 159 -2.89 1.94 4.98
C PHE A 159 -2.61 0.89 6.04
N GLU A 160 -1.49 0.19 5.87
CA GLU A 160 -0.94 -0.64 6.94
C GLU A 160 -0.33 0.26 8.01
N LEU A 161 -0.46 -0.13 9.27
CA LEU A 161 0.29 0.47 10.36
C LEU A 161 0.97 -0.64 11.15
N LYS A 162 2.29 -0.67 11.09
CA LYS A 162 3.14 -1.52 11.92
C LYS A 162 3.80 -0.71 13.01
N ALA A 163 3.86 -1.25 14.22
CA ALA A 163 4.60 -0.67 15.32
C ALA A 163 5.31 -1.76 16.13
N TYR A 164 6.58 -1.57 16.44
CA TYR A 164 7.40 -2.56 17.15
C TYR A 164 8.50 -1.91 17.98
N ASN A 165 9.07 -2.70 18.90
CA ASN A 165 10.22 -2.31 19.69
C ASN A 165 11.47 -2.19 18.80
N SER A 166 11.98 -0.99 18.59
CA SER A 166 13.23 -0.82 17.80
C SER A 166 14.49 -1.12 18.59
N ASP A 167 14.38 -1.33 19.90
CA ASP A 167 15.48 -1.80 20.74
C ASP A 167 15.59 -3.34 20.74
N ASP A 168 14.53 -4.06 20.33
CA ASP A 168 14.48 -5.53 20.26
C ASP A 168 13.53 -6.03 19.14
N PHE A 169 14.13 -6.42 18.00
CA PHE A 169 13.39 -6.88 16.82
C PHE A 169 12.82 -8.31 16.94
N GLU A 170 13.10 -9.04 18.03
CA GLU A 170 12.52 -10.37 18.26
C GLU A 170 11.13 -10.30 18.93
N GLU A 171 10.72 -9.13 19.41
CA GLU A 171 9.39 -8.94 20.01
C GLU A 171 8.26 -8.92 18.97
N GLU A 172 7.07 -9.38 19.39
CA GLU A 172 5.87 -9.28 18.55
C GLU A 172 5.48 -7.81 18.35
N TYR A 173 4.92 -7.49 17.19
CA TYR A 173 4.44 -6.15 16.87
C TYR A 173 3.39 -5.67 17.89
N TYR A 174 3.51 -4.41 18.32
CA TYR A 174 2.49 -3.70 19.11
C TYR A 174 1.26 -3.35 18.27
N ILE A 175 1.45 -3.14 16.96
CA ILE A 175 0.42 -2.92 15.94
C ILE A 175 0.90 -3.61 14.66
N ASP A 176 0.02 -4.37 14.01
CA ASP A 176 0.22 -4.95 12.68
C ASP A 176 -1.17 -5.15 12.05
N ASP A 177 -1.76 -4.04 11.59
CA ASP A 177 -3.13 -4.02 11.07
C ASP A 177 -3.31 -2.93 10.01
N TYR A 178 -4.43 -2.99 9.30
CA TYR A 178 -4.84 -1.99 8.31
C TYR A 178 -5.89 -1.04 8.92
N PHE A 179 -5.74 0.24 8.62
CA PHE A 179 -6.65 1.28 9.06
C PHE A 179 -7.27 1.98 7.85
N ALA A 180 -8.56 2.25 7.93
CA ALA A 180 -9.29 3.08 6.97
C ALA A 180 -9.59 4.43 7.62
N VAL A 181 -9.32 5.52 6.90
CA VAL A 181 -9.69 6.88 7.33
C VAL A 181 -10.39 7.61 6.21
N TYR A 182 -11.27 8.54 6.59
CA TYR A 182 -12.12 9.28 5.65
C TYR A 182 -11.89 10.78 5.80
N PRO A 183 -10.84 11.34 5.15
CA PRO A 183 -10.43 12.73 5.38
C PRO A 183 -11.54 13.77 5.15
N THR A 184 -12.44 13.52 4.20
CA THR A 184 -13.60 14.39 3.90
C THR A 184 -14.74 14.26 4.90
N GLY A 185 -14.74 13.23 5.76
CA GLY A 185 -15.83 12.91 6.68
C GLY A 185 -17.00 12.18 6.03
N LEU A 186 -16.80 11.60 4.84
CA LEU A 186 -17.77 10.69 4.22
C LEU A 186 -17.90 9.40 5.03
N ASP A 187 -19.09 8.79 5.00
CA ASP A 187 -19.29 7.44 5.50
C ASP A 187 -18.66 6.42 4.53
N ALA A 188 -18.11 5.33 5.06
CA ALA A 188 -17.47 4.26 4.28
C ALA A 188 -18.33 3.77 3.09
N ASP A 189 -19.63 3.55 3.31
CA ASP A 189 -20.57 3.08 2.28
C ASP A 189 -20.89 4.13 1.20
N SER A 190 -20.47 5.38 1.40
CA SER A 190 -20.70 6.49 0.45
C SER A 190 -19.51 6.73 -0.48
N VAL A 191 -18.35 6.16 -0.17
CA VAL A 191 -17.15 6.32 -1.00
C VAL A 191 -17.33 5.52 -2.28
N THR A 192 -17.16 6.18 -3.42
CA THR A 192 -17.22 5.54 -4.73
C THR A 192 -16.05 5.98 -5.57
N TYR A 193 -15.41 5.04 -6.25
CA TYR A 193 -14.34 5.38 -7.16
C TYR A 193 -14.82 5.40 -8.59
N PRO A 194 -14.41 6.39 -9.41
CA PRO A 194 -14.68 6.32 -10.82
C PRO A 194 -14.01 5.09 -11.42
N ASP A 195 -14.70 4.50 -12.40
CA ASP A 195 -14.07 3.56 -13.32
C ASP A 195 -12.99 4.30 -14.10
N ARG A 196 -11.81 3.70 -14.20
CA ARG A 196 -10.73 4.27 -15.01
C ARG A 196 -10.84 3.82 -16.45
N VAL A 197 -10.70 4.78 -17.35
CA VAL A 197 -10.61 4.51 -18.78
C VAL A 197 -9.16 4.22 -19.11
N SER A 198 -8.89 3.01 -19.63
CA SER A 198 -7.55 2.67 -20.12
C SER A 198 -7.10 3.67 -21.21
N PRO A 199 -5.83 4.07 -21.21
CA PRO A 199 -5.31 4.97 -22.22
C PRO A 199 -5.42 4.34 -23.63
N PRO A 200 -5.56 5.14 -24.70
CA PRO A 200 -5.59 4.63 -26.06
C PRO A 200 -4.32 3.85 -26.39
N GLY A 201 -4.47 2.65 -26.95
CA GLY A 201 -3.34 1.79 -27.31
C GLY A 201 -2.92 0.80 -26.22
N GLY A 202 -3.46 0.91 -25.01
CA GLY A 202 -3.23 -0.08 -23.95
C GLY A 202 -3.72 -1.47 -24.36
N LYS A 203 -2.96 -2.50 -23.95
CA LYS A 203 -3.23 -3.90 -24.24
C LYS A 203 -3.53 -4.67 -22.96
N VAL A 204 -4.76 -5.18 -22.88
CA VAL A 204 -5.18 -6.10 -21.84
C VAL A 204 -4.47 -7.44 -22.04
N ILE A 205 -3.73 -7.88 -21.03
CA ILE A 205 -3.01 -9.16 -21.02
C ILE A 205 -3.89 -10.24 -20.40
N VAL A 206 -4.51 -9.91 -19.25
CA VAL A 206 -5.49 -10.75 -18.57
C VAL A 206 -6.62 -9.87 -18.03
N ASP A 207 -7.84 -10.39 -18.12
CA ASP A 207 -9.05 -9.78 -17.53
C ASP A 207 -10.02 -10.93 -17.20
N ASN A 208 -9.97 -11.37 -15.95
CA ASN A 208 -10.76 -12.49 -15.43
C ASN A 208 -11.41 -12.11 -14.09
N GLU A 209 -11.99 -13.09 -13.39
CA GLU A 209 -12.69 -12.83 -12.12
C GLU A 209 -11.76 -12.38 -10.98
N ASP A 210 -10.48 -12.75 -11.01
CA ASP A 210 -9.51 -12.49 -9.94
C ASP A 210 -8.61 -11.28 -10.23
N LEU A 211 -8.35 -10.98 -11.51
CA LEU A 211 -7.32 -10.04 -11.91
C LEU A 211 -7.66 -9.36 -13.23
N LYS A 212 -7.31 -8.08 -13.32
CA LYS A 212 -7.06 -7.42 -14.61
C LYS A 212 -5.65 -6.82 -14.63
N PHE A 213 -4.87 -7.21 -15.64
CA PHE A 213 -3.50 -6.73 -15.88
C PHE A 213 -3.41 -6.18 -17.30
N THR A 214 -2.98 -4.92 -17.43
CA THR A 214 -2.88 -4.20 -18.70
C THR A 214 -1.49 -3.61 -18.86
N ILE A 215 -0.89 -3.76 -20.04
CA ILE A 215 0.24 -2.94 -20.45
C ILE A 215 -0.35 -1.70 -21.12
N GLU A 216 -0.28 -0.56 -20.44
CA GLU A 216 -0.96 0.67 -20.82
C GLU A 216 -0.24 1.43 -21.92
N SER A 217 1.09 1.42 -21.84
CA SER A 217 1.97 1.95 -22.87
C SER A 217 3.30 1.22 -22.82
N ALA A 218 3.99 1.22 -23.95
CA ALA A 218 5.34 0.72 -24.07
C ALA A 218 6.11 1.63 -25.02
N ASN A 219 7.21 2.22 -24.56
CA ASN A 219 7.94 3.21 -25.34
C ASN A 219 9.43 3.20 -25.01
N GLU A 220 10.22 3.59 -26.00
CA GLU A 220 11.63 3.92 -25.78
C GLU A 220 11.73 5.11 -24.81
N ASP A 221 12.74 5.06 -23.96
CA ASP A 221 13.15 6.11 -23.04
C ASP A 221 14.68 6.23 -23.09
N ASP A 222 15.17 7.46 -23.24
CA ASP A 222 16.59 7.73 -23.42
C ASP A 222 17.45 7.30 -22.21
N TYR A 223 16.86 7.24 -21.01
CA TYR A 223 17.55 6.91 -19.77
C TYR A 223 17.28 5.46 -19.34
N TRP A 224 16.01 5.06 -19.34
CA TRP A 224 15.56 3.75 -18.86
C TRP A 224 15.55 2.66 -19.93
N GLY A 225 15.76 2.99 -21.20
CA GLY A 225 15.82 2.05 -22.32
C GLY A 225 14.44 1.84 -22.93
N TYR A 226 13.71 0.82 -22.48
CA TYR A 226 12.35 0.56 -22.97
C TYR A 226 11.39 0.40 -21.80
N MET A 227 10.55 1.41 -21.58
CA MET A 227 9.61 1.46 -20.46
C MET A 227 8.27 0.82 -20.81
N LEU A 228 7.71 0.08 -19.87
CA LEU A 228 6.35 -0.44 -19.91
C LEU A 228 5.58 0.11 -18.71
N HIS A 229 4.47 0.80 -18.98
CA HIS A 229 3.53 1.25 -17.94
C HIS A 229 2.43 0.21 -17.79
N LEU A 230 2.11 -0.11 -16.55
CA LEU A 230 1.28 -1.24 -16.17
C LEU A 230 0.09 -0.75 -15.35
N TYR A 231 -1.06 -1.38 -15.54
CA TYR A 231 -2.22 -1.23 -14.68
C TYR A 231 -2.63 -2.59 -14.13
N VAL A 232 -2.80 -2.65 -12.82
CA VAL A 232 -3.23 -3.84 -12.08
C VAL A 232 -4.51 -3.53 -11.33
N GLU A 233 -5.48 -4.43 -11.39
CA GLU A 233 -6.70 -4.40 -10.59
C GLU A 233 -6.86 -5.76 -9.93
N ASN A 234 -6.68 -5.78 -8.61
CA ASN A 234 -6.85 -6.97 -7.79
C ASN A 234 -8.33 -7.14 -7.45
N ARG A 235 -8.96 -8.19 -7.97
CA ARG A 235 -10.36 -8.53 -7.72
C ARG A 235 -10.51 -9.68 -6.74
N THR A 236 -9.40 -10.17 -6.19
CA THR A 236 -9.40 -11.19 -5.14
C THR A 236 -9.71 -10.56 -3.78
N GLU A 237 -10.06 -11.42 -2.83
CA GLU A 237 -10.26 -11.07 -1.41
C GLU A 237 -8.95 -11.08 -0.60
N ALA A 238 -7.79 -11.18 -1.27
CA ALA A 238 -6.48 -11.23 -0.63
C ALA A 238 -5.56 -10.13 -1.17
N THR A 239 -4.56 -9.74 -0.39
CA THR A 239 -3.42 -9.00 -0.94
C THR A 239 -2.65 -9.92 -1.87
N ILE A 240 -2.37 -9.45 -3.09
CA ILE A 240 -1.65 -10.23 -4.09
C ILE A 240 -0.22 -9.73 -4.25
N TYR A 241 0.70 -10.66 -4.49
CA TYR A 241 2.04 -10.40 -5.00
C TYR A 241 2.09 -10.77 -6.49
N LEU A 242 2.59 -9.87 -7.32
CA LEU A 242 2.77 -10.06 -8.76
C LEU A 242 4.26 -9.97 -9.09
N ALA A 243 4.72 -10.83 -9.99
CA ALA A 243 6.06 -10.71 -10.55
C ALA A 243 6.09 -11.18 -12.01
N TRP A 244 7.04 -10.64 -12.76
CA TRP A 244 7.44 -11.21 -14.04
C TRP A 244 8.61 -12.17 -13.86
N SER A 245 8.56 -13.27 -14.59
CA SER A 245 9.62 -14.28 -14.66
C SER A 245 9.84 -14.65 -16.13
N ASP A 246 10.97 -15.30 -16.43
CA ASP A 246 11.31 -15.78 -17.78
C ASP A 246 11.12 -14.73 -18.89
N LEU A 247 11.52 -13.48 -18.61
CA LEU A 247 11.38 -12.37 -19.56
C LEU A 247 12.31 -12.58 -20.76
N SER A 248 11.78 -12.41 -21.97
CA SER A 248 12.58 -12.33 -23.19
C SER A 248 12.12 -11.18 -24.08
N VAL A 249 13.08 -10.56 -24.76
CA VAL A 249 12.87 -9.41 -25.65
C VAL A 249 13.45 -9.77 -27.01
N ASN A 250 12.61 -9.81 -28.05
CA ASN A 250 12.97 -10.29 -29.39
C ASN A 250 13.68 -11.66 -29.35
N GLY A 251 13.27 -12.57 -28.46
CA GLY A 251 13.87 -13.89 -28.27
C GLY A 251 15.18 -13.92 -27.47
N PHE A 252 15.67 -12.80 -26.95
CA PHE A 252 16.80 -12.75 -26.03
C PHE A 252 16.31 -12.74 -24.59
N GLY A 253 16.75 -13.71 -23.79
CA GLY A 253 16.43 -13.74 -22.36
C GLY A 253 16.99 -12.51 -21.63
N VAL A 254 16.17 -11.91 -20.78
CA VAL A 254 16.48 -10.77 -19.93
C VAL A 254 16.14 -11.14 -18.50
N VAL A 255 16.95 -10.71 -17.54
CA VAL A 255 16.59 -10.88 -16.12
C VAL A 255 15.47 -9.88 -15.82
N PRO A 256 14.25 -10.36 -15.47
CA PRO A 256 13.16 -9.45 -15.14
C PRO A 256 13.49 -8.68 -13.86
N ASN A 257 13.17 -7.38 -13.86
CA ASN A 257 13.23 -6.54 -12.66
C ASN A 257 11.88 -5.87 -12.46
N TRP A 258 10.88 -6.66 -12.08
CA TRP A 258 9.58 -6.16 -11.69
C TRP A 258 8.85 -7.13 -10.79
N ASN A 259 8.40 -6.59 -9.66
CA ASN A 259 7.40 -7.20 -8.81
C ASN A 259 6.55 -6.09 -8.19
N ASP A 260 5.36 -6.46 -7.72
CA ASP A 260 4.47 -5.52 -7.08
C ASP A 260 3.53 -6.21 -6.09
N THR A 261 2.99 -5.42 -5.15
CA THR A 261 1.98 -5.84 -4.17
C THR A 261 0.75 -4.96 -4.32
N VAL A 262 -0.43 -5.58 -4.43
CA VAL A 262 -1.71 -4.86 -4.55
C VAL A 262 -2.70 -5.42 -3.52
N LEU A 263 -3.17 -4.55 -2.63
CA LEU A 263 -4.14 -4.92 -1.61
C LEU A 263 -5.45 -5.44 -2.22
N SER A 264 -6.18 -6.23 -1.43
CA SER A 264 -7.50 -6.78 -1.80
C SER A 264 -8.44 -5.70 -2.33
N GLY A 265 -9.03 -5.92 -3.50
CA GLY A 265 -9.98 -4.99 -4.11
C GLY A 265 -9.38 -3.64 -4.57
N LYS A 266 -8.04 -3.49 -4.57
CA LYS A 266 -7.36 -2.24 -4.94
C LYS A 266 -6.76 -2.30 -6.34
N ARG A 267 -6.44 -1.13 -6.87
CA ARG A 267 -5.82 -0.91 -8.18
C ARG A 267 -4.42 -0.34 -8.02
N LYS A 268 -3.56 -0.48 -9.00
CA LYS A 268 -2.23 0.15 -8.99
C LYS A 268 -1.78 0.51 -10.41
N LEU A 269 -1.19 1.69 -10.55
CA LEU A 269 -0.32 1.98 -11.68
C LEU A 269 1.12 1.64 -11.28
N SER A 270 1.81 0.95 -12.18
CA SER A 270 3.21 0.57 -11.99
C SER A 270 3.95 0.79 -13.30
N PHE A 271 5.27 0.71 -13.25
CA PHE A 271 6.08 0.63 -14.45
C PHE A 271 7.20 -0.40 -14.26
N THR A 272 7.77 -0.83 -15.38
CA THR A 272 9.04 -1.55 -15.45
C THR A 272 9.80 -1.10 -16.69
N TYR A 273 11.07 -1.46 -16.80
CA TYR A 273 11.88 -1.11 -17.95
C TYR A 273 12.85 -2.22 -18.33
N ILE A 274 13.18 -2.29 -19.61
CA ILE A 274 14.29 -3.08 -20.13
C ILE A 274 15.47 -2.14 -20.31
N SER A 275 16.52 -2.32 -19.51
CA SER A 275 17.64 -1.38 -19.48
C SER A 275 18.32 -1.21 -20.85
N PRO A 276 18.88 -0.03 -21.17
CA PRO A 276 19.64 0.19 -22.41
C PRO A 276 20.80 -0.80 -22.57
N GLY A 277 21.48 -1.17 -21.48
CA GLY A 277 22.60 -2.09 -21.51
C GLY A 277 22.23 -3.48 -22.03
N TYR A 278 21.04 -3.98 -21.70
CA TYR A 278 20.51 -5.24 -22.25
C TYR A 278 20.19 -5.12 -23.73
N LEU A 279 19.57 -4.00 -24.15
CA LEU A 279 19.21 -3.76 -25.54
C LEU A 279 20.47 -3.67 -26.42
N ASP A 280 21.45 -2.86 -26.01
CA ASP A 280 22.71 -2.65 -26.72
C ASP A 280 23.55 -3.93 -26.82
N ALA A 281 23.66 -4.69 -25.74
CA ALA A 281 24.46 -5.92 -25.70
C ALA A 281 23.92 -6.99 -26.66
N ASN A 282 22.62 -6.99 -26.94
CA ASN A 282 21.96 -7.91 -27.85
C ASN A 282 21.68 -7.31 -29.24
N GLY A 283 22.09 -6.06 -29.48
CA GLY A 283 21.87 -5.37 -30.76
C GLY A 283 20.39 -5.11 -31.07
N ILE A 284 19.56 -4.96 -30.04
CA ILE A 284 18.13 -4.70 -30.16
C ILE A 284 17.93 -3.19 -30.33
N THR A 285 17.56 -2.76 -31.54
CA THR A 285 17.27 -1.34 -31.84
C THR A 285 15.78 -1.02 -31.88
N ASN A 286 14.92 -2.03 -31.94
CA ASN A 286 13.47 -1.89 -31.83
C ASN A 286 12.97 -3.09 -31.02
N VAL A 287 12.10 -2.85 -30.05
CA VAL A 287 11.40 -3.92 -29.33
C VAL A 287 10.17 -4.31 -30.14
N GLU A 288 10.17 -5.52 -30.70
CA GLU A 288 9.08 -6.06 -31.51
C GLU A 288 8.24 -7.08 -30.72
N GLU A 289 8.87 -7.78 -29.79
CA GLU A 289 8.26 -8.82 -28.97
C GLU A 289 8.82 -8.78 -27.54
N VAL A 290 7.92 -8.85 -26.56
CA VAL A 290 8.22 -9.07 -25.15
C VAL A 290 7.43 -10.29 -24.69
N GLU A 291 8.12 -11.38 -24.38
CA GLU A 291 7.53 -12.58 -23.80
C GLU A 291 7.86 -12.63 -22.30
N PHE A 292 6.88 -12.92 -21.45
CA PHE A 292 7.08 -12.98 -20.00
C PHE A 292 6.10 -13.96 -19.37
N GLN A 293 6.53 -14.60 -18.28
CA GLN A 293 5.65 -15.33 -17.38
C GLN A 293 5.15 -14.38 -16.29
N LEU A 294 3.83 -14.20 -16.19
CA LEU A 294 3.19 -13.43 -15.12
C LEU A 294 2.72 -14.38 -14.03
N VAL A 295 3.28 -14.20 -12.83
CA VAL A 295 2.94 -14.99 -11.65
C VAL A 295 2.22 -14.09 -10.65
N VAL A 296 1.06 -14.53 -10.18
CA VAL A 296 0.24 -13.82 -9.18
C VAL A 296 -0.13 -14.77 -8.05
N ARG A 297 0.23 -14.40 -6.83
CA ARG A 297 0.12 -15.23 -5.63
C ARG A 297 -0.61 -14.48 -4.52
N ASP A 298 -1.23 -15.22 -3.62
CA ASP A 298 -1.66 -14.67 -2.34
C ASP A 298 -0.41 -14.32 -1.52
N LEU A 299 -0.28 -13.07 -1.08
CA LEU A 299 0.91 -12.63 -0.35
C LEU A 299 1.08 -13.40 0.98
N ASN A 300 -0.02 -13.73 1.64
CA ASN A 300 0.00 -14.40 2.95
C ASN A 300 0.01 -15.92 2.85
N ASP A 301 -0.24 -16.47 1.65
CA ASP A 301 -0.23 -17.92 1.37
C ASP A 301 0.60 -18.20 0.10
N TYR A 302 1.79 -17.61 0.05
CA TYR A 302 2.62 -17.43 -1.15
C TYR A 302 2.91 -18.72 -1.92
N TYR A 303 3.22 -19.80 -1.20
CA TYR A 303 3.62 -21.07 -1.81
C TYR A 303 2.43 -21.94 -2.21
N ASP A 304 1.32 -21.87 -1.49
CA ASP A 304 0.19 -22.79 -1.68
C ASP A 304 -0.94 -22.19 -2.54
N LYS A 305 -1.03 -20.86 -2.66
CA LYS A 305 -2.13 -20.19 -3.37
C LYS A 305 -1.68 -19.30 -4.51
N ILE A 306 -1.94 -19.78 -5.72
CA ILE A 306 -1.59 -19.15 -7.00
C ILE A 306 -2.88 -18.75 -7.73
N TYR A 307 -3.00 -17.49 -8.10
CA TYR A 307 -4.11 -16.96 -8.88
C TYR A 307 -3.82 -16.97 -10.39
N LEU A 308 -2.57 -16.76 -10.77
CA LEU A 308 -2.13 -16.79 -12.16
C LEU A 308 -0.68 -17.26 -12.24
N ASP A 309 -0.38 -18.10 -13.22
CA ASP A 309 0.97 -18.54 -13.56
C ASP A 309 0.97 -18.94 -15.04
N GLU A 310 1.08 -17.94 -15.91
CA GLU A 310 0.92 -18.10 -17.36
C GLU A 310 1.94 -17.26 -18.13
N THR A 311 2.34 -17.75 -19.30
CA THR A 311 3.22 -17.04 -20.23
C THR A 311 2.41 -16.23 -21.23
N PHE A 312 2.81 -14.97 -21.41
CA PHE A 312 2.19 -14.02 -22.33
C PHE A 312 3.21 -13.46 -23.31
N THR A 313 2.72 -13.11 -24.50
CA THR A 313 3.50 -12.39 -25.52
C THR A 313 2.85 -11.05 -25.80
N PHE A 314 3.60 -9.99 -25.56
CA PHE A 314 3.25 -8.62 -25.92
C PHE A 314 4.02 -8.19 -27.16
N ASN A 315 3.30 -7.67 -28.15
CA ASN A 315 3.87 -7.08 -29.37
C ASN A 315 3.46 -5.60 -29.34
N PRO A 316 4.40 -4.67 -29.10
CA PRO A 316 4.13 -3.24 -28.94
C PRO A 316 3.45 -2.56 -30.13
#